data_AF-A0A1Y3EL61-F1
#
_entry.id   AF-A0A1Y3EL61-F1
#
_cell.length_a   1.000
_cell.length_b   1.000
_cell.length_c   1.000
_cell.angle_alpha   90.00
_cell.angle_beta   90.00
_cell.angle_gamma   90.00
#
_symmetry.space_group_name_H-M   'P 1'
#
loop_
_entity.id
_entity.type
_entity.pdbx_description
1 polymer ?
#
loop_
_entity_poly.entity_id
_entity_poly.type
_entity_poly.pdbx_seq_one_letter_code
_entity_poly.pdbx_strand_id
1 'polypeptide(L)'
;QIDSHIHCLSSAIDDFLAAVENNQPPRSFIGLGKLVILAAHKLVYIGDNIAQCVHSRSVQLIVTEHADRLCDVLRACVASTKLAAQNYPAIPSIQAMISSVVAVSQSAQQLRLFVNSALASR
;
A
#
# COMPACT_ATOMS: atom_id res chain seq x y z
N GLN A 1 16.62 -0.63 -3.67
CA GLN A 1 15.94 -0.73 -2.35
C GLN A 1 14.42 -0.64 -2.50
N ILE A 2 13.87 0.34 -3.23
CA ILE A 2 12.41 0.43 -3.40
C ILE A 2 11.80 -0.79 -4.12
N ASP A 3 12.50 -1.36 -5.12
CA ASP A 3 12.00 -2.53 -5.87
C ASP A 3 11.83 -3.78 -5.00
N SER A 4 12.76 -4.04 -4.07
CA SER A 4 12.64 -5.17 -3.14
C SER A 4 11.47 -4.97 -2.16
N HIS A 5 11.22 -3.73 -1.72
CA HIS A 5 10.07 -3.42 -0.86
C HIS A 5 8.74 -3.53 -1.61
N ILE A 6 8.72 -3.19 -2.90
CA ILE A 6 7.57 -3.41 -3.77
C ILE A 6 7.29 -4.91 -3.90
N HIS A 7 8.31 -5.74 -4.11
CA HIS A 7 8.14 -7.20 -4.14
C HIS A 7 7.60 -7.74 -2.81
N CYS A 8 8.11 -7.27 -1.67
CA CYS A 8 7.58 -7.65 -0.37
C CYS A 8 6.10 -7.26 -0.19
N LEU A 9 5.72 -6.06 -0.67
CA LEU A 9 4.32 -5.63 -0.63
C LEU A 9 3.44 -6.52 -1.51
N SER A 10 3.85 -6.79 -2.76
CA SER A 10 3.12 -7.67 -3.67
C SER A 10 2.88 -9.05 -3.05
N SER A 11 3.93 -9.66 -2.49
CA SER A 11 3.81 -10.96 -1.82
C SER A 11 2.82 -10.93 -0.65
N ALA A 12 2.85 -9.89 0.18
CA ALA A 12 1.91 -9.77 1.30
C ALA A 12 0.46 -9.57 0.83
N ILE A 13 0.26 -8.89 -0.30
CA ILE A 13 -1.05 -8.70 -0.93
C ILE A 13 -1.56 -10.02 -1.51
N ASP A 14 -0.71 -10.78 -2.19
CA ASP A 14 -1.07 -12.08 -2.76
C ASP A 14 -1.51 -13.06 -1.65
N ASP A 15 -0.75 -13.13 -0.56
CA ASP A 15 -1.13 -13.95 0.62
C ASP A 15 -2.48 -13.50 1.21
N PHE A 16 -2.68 -12.18 1.33
CA PHE A 16 -3.93 -11.62 1.83
C PHE A 16 -5.12 -11.97 0.93
N LEU A 17 -4.99 -11.80 -0.38
CA LEU A 17 -6.05 -12.10 -1.34
C LEU A 17 -6.36 -13.59 -1.35
N ALA A 18 -5.34 -14.45 -1.31
CA ALA A 18 -5.52 -15.89 -1.20
C ALA A 18 -6.30 -16.28 0.06
N ALA A 19 -6.04 -15.64 1.21
CA ALA A 19 -6.81 -15.89 2.42
C ALA A 19 -8.29 -15.47 2.26
N VAL A 20 -8.56 -14.35 1.61
CA VAL A 20 -9.93 -13.90 1.36
C VAL A 20 -10.65 -14.82 0.37
N GLU A 21 -10.00 -15.23 -0.71
CA GLU A 21 -10.54 -16.18 -1.71
C GLU A 21 -10.85 -17.56 -1.11
N ASN A 22 -10.05 -18.00 -0.14
CA ASN A 22 -10.28 -19.23 0.62
C ASN A 22 -11.28 -19.07 1.77
N ASN A 23 -12.07 -17.99 1.78
CA ASN A 23 -13.09 -17.67 2.79
C ASN A 23 -12.55 -17.76 4.23
N GLN A 24 -11.29 -17.35 4.44
CA GLN A 24 -10.70 -17.37 5.77
C GLN A 24 -11.40 -16.36 6.69
N PRO A 25 -11.55 -16.69 7.99
CA PRO A 25 -12.25 -15.82 8.93
C PRO A 25 -11.48 -14.51 9.18
N PRO A 26 -12.14 -13.46 9.72
CA PRO A 26 -11.54 -12.15 9.96
C PRO A 26 -10.18 -12.16 10.64
N ARG A 27 -9.98 -13.02 11.63
CA ARG A 27 -8.69 -13.14 12.33
C ARG A 27 -7.52 -13.41 11.38
N SER A 28 -7.73 -14.21 10.34
CA SER A 28 -6.70 -14.60 9.38
C SER A 28 -6.35 -13.44 8.45
N PHE A 29 -7.33 -12.90 7.72
CA PHE A 29 -7.06 -11.80 6.78
C PHE A 29 -6.68 -10.48 7.49
N ILE A 30 -7.09 -10.24 8.75
CA ILE A 30 -6.59 -9.11 9.54
C ILE A 30 -5.09 -9.25 9.81
N GLY A 31 -4.61 -10.46 10.11
CA GLY A 31 -3.19 -10.74 10.32
C GLY A 31 -2.37 -10.37 9.09
N LEU A 32 -2.79 -10.87 7.92
CA LEU A 32 -2.14 -10.58 6.64
C LEU A 32 -2.29 -9.11 6.24
N GLY A 33 -3.45 -8.49 6.50
CA GLY A 33 -3.69 -7.08 6.25
C GLY A 33 -2.70 -6.19 7.00
N LYS A 34 -2.35 -6.52 8.25
CA LYS A 34 -1.30 -5.80 8.99
C LYS A 34 0.07 -5.87 8.31
N LEU A 35 0.40 -7.00 7.68
CA LEU A 35 1.65 -7.15 6.93
C LEU A 35 1.65 -6.30 5.66
N VAL A 36 0.52 -6.23 4.95
CA VAL A 36 0.33 -5.31 3.80
C VAL A 36 0.55 -3.86 4.24
N ILE A 37 -0.09 -3.43 5.33
CA ILE A 37 0.06 -2.08 5.87
C ILE A 37 1.53 -1.80 6.25
N LEU A 38 2.19 -2.73 6.93
CA LEU A 38 3.60 -2.58 7.32
C LEU A 38 4.53 -2.48 6.10
N ALA A 39 4.33 -3.33 5.09
CA ALA A 39 5.15 -3.31 3.87
C ALA A 39 4.97 -2.01 3.09
N ALA A 40 3.74 -1.51 2.96
CA ALA A 40 3.45 -0.26 2.27
C ALA A 40 3.95 0.97 3.04
N HIS A 41 3.88 0.99 4.37
CA HIS A 41 4.45 2.08 5.17
C HIS A 41 5.97 2.25 4.96
N LYS A 42 6.70 1.15 4.71
CA LYS A 42 8.13 1.25 4.36
C LYS A 42 8.35 2.01 3.05
N LEU A 43 7.44 1.89 2.08
CA LEU A 43 7.51 2.63 0.83
C LEU A 43 7.23 4.12 1.03
N VAL A 44 6.25 4.47 1.86
CA VAL A 44 5.99 5.87 2.26
C VAL A 44 7.27 6.48 2.85
N TYR A 45 7.87 5.80 3.83
CA TYR A 45 9.11 6.24 4.45
C TYR A 45 10.26 6.44 3.45
N ILE A 46 10.40 5.55 2.46
CA ILE A 46 11.40 5.70 1.41
C ILE A 46 11.10 6.94 0.55
N GLY A 47 9.84 7.15 0.18
CA GLY A 47 9.40 8.35 -0.55
C GLY A 47 9.77 9.63 0.19
N ASP A 48 9.43 9.72 1.48
CA ASP A 48 9.72 10.88 2.32
C ASP A 48 11.23 11.16 2.43
N ASN A 49 12.04 10.13 2.64
CA ASN A 49 13.51 10.29 2.67
C ASN A 49 14.06 10.79 1.34
N ILE A 50 13.54 10.31 0.22
CA ILE A 50 13.98 10.76 -1.11
C ILE A 50 13.56 12.21 -1.34
N ALA A 51 12.34 12.59 -0.96
CA ALA A 51 11.86 13.96 -1.03
C ALA A 51 12.76 14.93 -0.24
N GLN A 52 13.34 14.50 0.87
CA GLN A 52 14.33 15.29 1.64
C GLN A 52 15.72 15.34 1.00
N CYS A 53 16.06 14.38 0.13
CA CYS A 53 17.39 14.23 -0.47
C CYS A 53 17.53 14.80 -1.90
N VAL A 54 16.45 15.29 -2.51
CA VAL A 54 16.46 15.82 -3.88
C VAL A 54 16.56 17.35 -3.89
N HIS A 55 17.36 17.90 -4.80
CA HIS A 55 17.55 19.36 -4.94
C HIS A 55 16.44 20.03 -5.77
N SER A 56 15.80 19.28 -6.68
CA SER A 56 14.74 19.79 -7.53
C SER A 56 13.43 19.89 -6.76
N ARG A 57 12.91 21.11 -6.60
CA ARG A 57 11.65 21.37 -5.88
C ARG A 57 10.44 20.70 -6.55
N SER A 58 10.43 20.62 -7.88
CA SER A 58 9.34 19.92 -8.60
C SER A 58 9.34 18.43 -8.30
N VAL A 59 10.52 17.79 -8.31
CA VAL A 59 10.68 16.38 -7.97
C VAL A 59 10.29 16.12 -6.51
N GLN A 60 10.71 16.99 -5.59
CA GLN A 60 10.35 16.90 -4.17
C GLN A 60 8.82 16.92 -3.97
N LEU A 61 8.12 17.86 -4.62
CA LEU A 61 6.66 17.98 -4.50
C LEU A 61 5.95 16.72 -5.03
N ILE A 62 6.36 16.22 -6.21
CA ILE A 62 5.78 15.02 -6.81
C ILE A 62 5.97 13.80 -5.91
N VAL A 63 7.19 13.56 -5.40
CA VAL A 63 7.45 12.40 -4.52
C VAL A 63 6.65 12.51 -3.22
N THR A 64 6.55 13.71 -2.65
CA THR A 64 5.74 13.97 -1.44
C THR A 64 4.26 13.66 -1.68
N GLU A 65 3.70 14.17 -2.79
CA GLU A 65 2.29 13.94 -3.16
C GLU A 65 1.98 12.43 -3.28
N HIS A 66 2.88 11.67 -3.89
CA HIS A 66 2.70 10.22 -4.03
C HIS A 66 2.88 9.45 -2.72
N ALA A 67 3.75 9.90 -1.82
CA ALA A 67 3.89 9.33 -0.49
C ALA A 67 2.64 9.60 0.37
N ASP A 68 2.13 10.84 0.36
CA ASP A 68 0.89 11.23 1.03
C ASP A 68 -0.31 10.44 0.50
N ARG A 69 -0.43 10.32 -0.83
CA ARG A 69 -1.48 9.52 -1.46
C ARG A 69 -1.42 8.05 -1.02
N LEU A 70 -0.23 7.46 -0.94
CA LEU A 70 -0.09 6.09 -0.45
C LEU A 70 -0.54 5.99 1.02
N CYS A 71 -0.23 6.97 1.86
CA CYS A 71 -0.70 7.05 3.24
C CYS A 71 -2.24 7.13 3.34
N ASP A 72 -2.88 7.93 2.48
CA ASP A 72 -4.34 8.06 2.41
C ASP A 72 -5.01 6.73 2.06
N VAL A 73 -4.48 6.05 1.06
CA VAL A 73 -4.99 4.76 0.61
C VAL A 73 -4.79 3.68 1.68
N LEU A 74 -3.70 3.74 2.46
CA LEU A 74 -3.50 2.86 3.61
C LEU A 74 -4.54 3.08 4.70
N ARG A 75 -4.88 4.34 5.02
CA ARG A 75 -5.93 4.66 5.98
C ARG A 75 -7.30 4.13 5.53
N ALA A 76 -7.61 4.30 4.25
CA ALA A 76 -8.82 3.74 3.66
C ALA A 76 -8.83 2.19 3.72
N CYS A 77 -7.70 1.55 3.45
CA CYS A 77 -7.55 0.10 3.55
C CYS A 77 -7.82 -0.40 4.97
N VAL A 78 -7.24 0.24 5.99
CA VAL A 78 -7.51 -0.11 7.41
C VAL A 78 -8.99 0.02 7.75
N ALA A 79 -9.64 1.09 7.30
CA ALA A 79 -11.07 1.30 7.52
C ALA A 79 -11.93 0.22 6.85
N SER A 80 -11.65 -0.11 5.58
CA SER A 80 -12.35 -1.16 4.85
C SER A 80 -12.13 -2.55 5.46
N THR A 81 -10.90 -2.87 5.91
CA THR A 81 -10.61 -4.13 6.61
C THR A 81 -11.38 -4.24 7.92
N LYS A 82 -11.47 -3.14 8.69
CA LYS A 82 -12.26 -3.10 9.92
C LYS A 82 -13.74 -3.36 9.63
N LEU A 83 -14.30 -2.71 8.61
CA LEU A 83 -15.70 -2.91 8.22
C LEU A 83 -15.96 -4.34 7.71
N ALA A 84 -15.07 -4.90 6.90
CA ALA A 84 -15.16 -6.28 6.44
C ALA A 84 -15.13 -7.29 7.59
N ALA A 85 -14.30 -7.05 8.61
CA ALA A 85 -14.26 -7.88 9.81
C ALA A 85 -15.54 -7.79 10.65
N GLN A 86 -16.10 -6.58 10.82
CA GLN A 86 -17.32 -6.34 11.58
C GLN A 86 -18.56 -6.95 10.92
N ASN A 87 -18.61 -6.89 9.59
CA ASN A 87 -19.78 -7.31 8.81
C ASN A 87 -19.62 -8.72 8.22
N TYR A 88 -18.56 -9.45 8.54
CA TYR A 88 -18.26 -10.75 7.93
C TYR A 88 -19.46 -11.73 8.10
N PRO A 89 -19.92 -12.43 7.04
CA PRO A 89 -19.33 -12.54 5.70
C PRO A 89 -20.01 -11.66 4.62
N ALA A 90 -20.38 -10.41 4.94
CA ALA A 90 -21.03 -9.52 3.97
C ALA A 90 -20.13 -9.22 2.76
N ILE A 91 -20.50 -9.79 1.60
CA ILE A 91 -19.78 -9.65 0.33
C ILE A 91 -19.47 -8.19 -0.03
N PRO A 92 -20.37 -7.21 0.12
CA PRO A 92 -20.04 -5.82 -0.21
C PRO A 92 -18.88 -5.25 0.62
N SER A 93 -18.79 -5.63 1.91
CA SER A 93 -17.71 -5.16 2.79
C SER A 93 -16.38 -5.84 2.45
N ILE A 94 -16.42 -7.14 2.11
CA ILE A 94 -15.23 -7.89 1.66
C ILE A 94 -14.72 -7.33 0.32
N GLN A 95 -15.61 -7.03 -0.63
CA GLN A 95 -15.23 -6.45 -1.92
C GLN A 95 -14.59 -5.06 -1.76
N ALA A 96 -15.15 -4.22 -0.89
CA ALA A 96 -14.56 -2.90 -0.58
C ALA A 96 -13.15 -3.03 0.02
N MET A 97 -12.94 -4.03 0.89
CA MET A 97 -11.62 -4.35 1.44
C MET A 97 -10.64 -4.80 0.34
N ILE A 98 -11.04 -5.71 -0.55
CA ILE A 98 -10.21 -6.15 -1.69
C ILE A 98 -9.83 -4.96 -2.57
N SER A 99 -10.81 -4.14 -2.95
CA SER A 99 -10.58 -2.95 -3.77
C SER A 99 -9.61 -1.97 -3.12
N SER A 100 -9.67 -1.80 -1.79
CA SER A 100 -8.73 -0.94 -1.08
C SER A 100 -7.30 -1.47 -1.06
N VAL A 101 -7.10 -2.80 -0.97
CA VAL A 101 -5.77 -3.42 -1.05
C VAL A 101 -5.18 -3.30 -2.46
N VAL A 102 -6.02 -3.45 -3.50
CA VAL A 102 -5.59 -3.21 -4.89
C VAL A 102 -5.16 -1.76 -5.09
N ALA A 103 -5.88 -0.79 -4.50
CA ALA A 103 -5.51 0.60 -4.54
C ALA A 103 -4.15 0.87 -3.85
N VAL A 104 -3.84 0.18 -2.74
CA VAL A 104 -2.52 0.26 -2.08
C VAL A 104 -1.43 -0.17 -3.07
N SER A 105 -1.61 -1.31 -3.74
CA SER A 105 -0.66 -1.81 -4.74
C SER A 105 -0.43 -0.79 -5.86
N GLN A 106 -1.51 -0.26 -6.44
CA GLN A 106 -1.43 0.74 -7.51
C GLN A 106 -0.70 2.00 -7.06
N SER A 107 -1.04 2.54 -5.89
CA SER A 107 -0.40 3.75 -5.35
C SER A 107 1.08 3.52 -5.06
N ALA A 108 1.44 2.34 -4.55
CA ALA A 108 2.83 1.96 -4.33
C ALA A 108 3.64 1.86 -5.64
N GLN A 109 3.07 1.30 -6.70
CA GLN A 109 3.72 1.27 -8.02
C GLN A 109 3.92 2.68 -8.59
N GLN A 110 2.95 3.59 -8.42
CA GLN A 110 3.11 4.98 -8.85
C GLN A 110 4.29 5.64 -8.11
N LEU A 111 4.34 5.53 -6.78
CA LEU A 111 5.45 6.07 -5.99
C LEU A 111 6.81 5.51 -6.46
N ARG A 112 6.88 4.21 -6.74
CA ARG A 112 8.09 3.56 -7.28
C ARG A 112 8.55 4.19 -8.60
N LEU A 113 7.63 4.41 -9.55
CA LEU A 113 7.97 5.00 -10.86
C LEU A 113 8.56 6.40 -10.70
N PHE A 114 7.98 7.23 -9.84
CA PHE A 114 8.47 8.59 -9.59
C PHE A 114 9.78 8.63 -8.81
N VAL A 115 9.95 7.72 -7.84
CA VAL A 115 11.24 7.57 -7.15
C VAL A 115 12.34 7.17 -8.13
N ASN A 116 12.08 6.22 -9.02
CA ASN A 116 13.07 5.78 -10.00
C ASN A 116 13.41 6.89 -11.01
N SER A 117 12.43 7.67 -11.47
CA SER A 117 12.69 8.82 -12.36
C SER A 117 13.47 9.94 -11.65
N ALA A 118 13.16 10.22 -10.38
CA ALA A 118 13.89 11.17 -9.55
C ALA A 118 15.37 10.79 -9.41
N LEU A 119 15.66 9.51 -9.18
CA LEU A 119 17.03 9.01 -9.03
C LEU A 119 17.80 8.97 -10.35
N ALA A 120 17.13 8.73 -11.48
CA ALA A 120 17.75 8.74 -12.80
C ALA A 120 18.09 10.15 -13.32
N SER A 121 17.54 11.20 -12.70
CA SER A 121 17.82 12.60 -13.03
C SER A 121 19.01 13.22 -12.28
N ARG A 122 19.75 12.41 -11.51
CA ARG A 122 21.01 12.77 -10.86
C ARG A 122 22.19 12.61 -11.80
#